data_AF-A0A939QWY4-F1
#
_entry.id   AF-A0A939QWY4-F1
#
_cell.length_a   1.000
_cell.length_b   1.000
_cell.length_c   1.000
_cell.angle_alpha   90.00
_cell.angle_beta   90.00
_cell.angle_gamma   90.00
#
_symmetry.space_group_name_H-M   'P 1'
#
loop_
_entity.id
_entity.type
_entity.pdbx_description
1 polymer ?
#
loop_
_entity_poly.entity_id
_entity_poly.type
_entity_poly.pdbx_seq_one_letter_code
_entity_poly.pdbx_strand_id
1 'polypeptide(L)' 'MKCTQLLDELREHPRTGTGQVEPLKGYDGSVYSRRITKEHRLVYRIYDEAVEVLVISAFGHY' A
#
# COMPACT_ATOMS: atom_id res chain seq x y z
N MET A 1 5.90 -3.54 14.53
CA MET A 1 5.88 -2.30 13.72
C MET A 1 4.71 -2.34 12.75
N LYS A 2 4.04 -1.20 12.52
CA LYS A 2 2.81 -1.12 11.70
C LYS A 2 3.04 -1.38 10.20
N CYS A 3 4.21 -1.05 9.67
CA CYS A 3 4.57 -1.35 8.27
C CYS A 3 4.55 -2.84 7.96
N THR A 4 5.19 -3.67 8.78
CA THR A 4 5.23 -5.13 8.60
C THR A 4 3.82 -5.73 8.55
N GLN A 5 2.92 -5.29 9.43
CA GLN A 5 1.53 -5.75 9.44
C GLN A 5 0.79 -5.38 8.14
N LEU A 6 1.02 -4.16 7.63
CA LEU A 6 0.43 -3.74 6.36
C LEU A 6 0.97 -4.55 5.18
N LEU A 7 2.26 -4.90 5.18
CA LEU A 7 2.86 -5.72 4.12
C LEU A 7 2.32 -7.16 4.13
N ASP A 8 2.14 -7.74 5.31
CA ASP A 8 1.56 -9.08 5.45
C ASP A 8 0.10 -9.10 4.97
N GLU A 9 -0.72 -8.13 5.41
CA GLU A 9 -2.11 -7.98 4.95
C GLU A 9 -2.21 -7.75 3.43
N LEU A 10 -1.22 -7.06 2.84
CA LEU A 10 -1.25 -6.74 1.41
C LEU A 10 -1.20 -7.97 0.50
N ARG A 11 -0.57 -9.06 0.98
CA ARG A 11 -0.49 -10.32 0.22
C ARG A 11 -1.85 -10.97 0.05
N GLU A 12 -2.72 -10.86 1.04
CA GLU A 12 -4.05 -11.48 1.05
C GLU A 12 -5.15 -10.52 0.59
N HIS A 13 -5.01 -9.23 0.92
CA HIS A 13 -6.05 -8.23 0.74
C HIS A 13 -5.52 -6.97 0.06
N PRO A 14 -4.94 -7.03 -1.16
CA PRO A 14 -4.26 -5.88 -1.75
C PRO A 14 -5.18 -4.68 -2.01
N ARG A 15 -6.48 -4.87 -2.22
CA ARG A 15 -7.46 -3.79 -2.50
C ARG A 15 -8.30 -3.37 -1.28
N THR A 16 -8.13 -4.01 -0.11
CA THR A 16 -8.96 -3.81 1.09
C THR A 16 -8.14 -3.93 2.38
N GLY A 17 -8.78 -3.75 3.54
CA GLY A 17 -8.13 -3.94 4.83
C GLY A 17 -7.70 -2.64 5.51
N THR A 18 -6.70 -2.73 6.38
CA THR A 18 -6.29 -1.64 7.25
C THR A 18 -5.46 -0.57 6.55
N GLY A 19 -5.36 0.60 7.20
CA GLY A 19 -4.59 1.72 6.66
C GLY A 19 -5.33 2.52 5.61
N GLN A 20 -6.66 2.49 5.52
CA GLN A 20 -7.44 3.34 4.60
C GLN A 20 -6.95 3.20 3.16
N VAL A 21 -7.25 2.05 2.56
CA VAL A 21 -6.84 1.75 1.18
C VAL A 21 -7.51 2.71 0.20
N GLU A 22 -6.72 3.47 -0.53
CA GLU A 22 -7.22 4.46 -1.50
C GLU A 22 -6.54 4.28 -2.86
N PRO A 23 -7.30 4.17 -3.97
CA PRO A 23 -6.73 4.20 -5.32
C PRO A 23 -6.14 5.58 -5.61
N LEU A 24 -4.93 5.62 -6.15
CA LEU A 24 -4.26 6.87 -6.51
C LEU A 24 -4.86 7.43 -7.80
N LYS A 25 -5.44 8.62 -7.71
CA LYS A 25 -5.92 9.36 -8.88
C LYS A 25 -4.75 9.74 -9.80
N GLY A 26 -4.98 9.69 -11.10
CA GLY A 26 -3.97 10.03 -12.12
C GLY A 26 -3.07 8.88 -12.56
N TYR A 27 -3.26 7.68 -11.99
CA TYR A 27 -2.66 6.44 -12.46
C TYR A 27 -3.68 5.59 -13.22
N ASP A 28 -3.22 4.50 -13.82
CA ASP A 28 -4.00 3.50 -14.59
C ASP A 28 -5.02 2.68 -13.77
N GLY A 29 -5.33 3.08 -12.53
CA GLY A 29 -6.25 2.36 -11.64
C GLY A 29 -5.64 1.13 -10.94
N SER A 30 -4.37 0.79 -11.22
CA SER A 30 -3.67 -0.31 -10.57
C SER A 30 -2.89 0.10 -9.32
N VAL A 31 -2.79 1.41 -9.05
CA VAL A 31 -1.96 1.98 -7.98
C VAL A 31 -2.81 2.41 -6.79
N TYR A 32 -2.37 2.02 -5.59
CA TYR A 32 -3.06 2.23 -4.32
C TYR A 32 -2.11 2.78 -3.26
N SER A 33 -2.68 3.38 -2.22
CA SER A 33 -1.95 3.74 -1.01
C SER A 33 -2.63 3.27 0.27
N ARG A 34 -1.82 3.03 1.30
CA ARG A 34 -2.22 2.81 2.68
C ARG A 34 -1.49 3.77 3.62
N ARG A 35 -2.16 4.15 4.68
CA ARG A 35 -1.69 4.97 5.78
C ARG A 35 -0.89 4.16 6.78
N ILE A 36 0.41 4.45 6.86
CA ILE A 36 1.28 3.93 7.93
C ILE A 36 1.09 4.80 9.18
N THR A 37 1.25 6.12 9.04
CA THR A 37 1.02 7.15 10.07
C THR A 37 0.19 8.30 9.47
N LYS A 38 -0.13 9.36 10.23
CA LYS A 38 -0.82 10.53 9.66
C LYS A 38 -0.08 11.10 8.43
N GLU A 39 1.24 11.08 8.46
CA GLU A 39 2.13 11.67 7.45
C GLU A 39 2.64 10.66 6.42
N HIS A 40 2.84 9.40 6.81
CA HIS A 40 3.49 8.41 5.94
C HIS A 40 2.48 7.50 5.23
N ARG A 41 2.78 7.18 3.98
CA ARG A 41 1.99 6.29 3.14
C ARG A 41 2.85 5.17 2.56
N LEU A 42 2.31 3.97 2.54
CA LEU A 42 2.74 2.86 1.71
C LEU A 42 2.04 3.00 0.37
N VAL A 43 2.77 3.15 -0.72
CA VAL A 43 2.22 3.20 -2.09
C VAL A 43 2.67 1.96 -2.83
N TYR A 44 1.74 1.31 -3.53
CA TYR A 44 1.97 0.04 -4.23
C TYR A 44 1.09 -0.10 -5.47
N ARG A 45 1.50 -0.98 -6.39
CA ARG A 45 0.75 -1.38 -7.58
C ARG A 45 0.22 -2.80 -7.40
N ILE A 46 -0.83 -3.16 -8.14
CA ILE A 46 -1.37 -4.52 -8.22
C ILE A 46 -1.37 -4.91 -9.69
N TYR A 47 -0.81 -6.07 -10.04
CA TYR A 47 -1.02 -6.68 -11.35
C TYR A 47 -2.02 -7.82 -11.18
N ASP A 48 -3.02 -7.90 -12.05
CA ASP A 48 -4.08 -8.90 -11.89
C ASP A 48 -3.59 -10.34 -12.16
N GLU A 49 -2.46 -10.49 -12.85
CA GLU A 49 -1.78 -11.77 -13.10
C GLU A 49 -0.82 -12.17 -11.98
N ALA A 50 -0.36 -11.21 -11.16
CA ALA A 50 0.51 -11.42 -10.01
C ALA A 50 0.46 -10.22 -9.04
N VAL A 51 0.32 -10.46 -7.73
CA VAL A 51 0.38 -9.37 -6.74
C VAL A 51 1.83 -8.91 -6.55
N GLU A 52 2.35 -8.08 -7.45
CA GLU A 52 3.67 -7.43 -7.29
C GLU A 52 3.54 -6.10 -6.54
N VAL A 53 4.14 -6.05 -5.35
CA VAL A 53 4.05 -4.89 -4.44
C VAL A 53 5.28 -4.02 -4.59
N LEU A 54 5.21 -2.97 -5.42
CA LEU A 54 6.27 -1.97 -5.50
C LEU A 54 6.09 -0.89 -4.43
N VAL A 55 6.89 -0.94 -3.36
CA VAL A 55 6.88 0.10 -2.31
C VAL A 55 7.68 1.32 -2.78
N ILE A 56 6.98 2.36 -3.23
CA ILE A 56 7.61 3.59 -3.77
C ILE A 56 8.24 4.44 -2.66
N SER A 57 7.65 4.43 -1.47
CA SER A 57 8.25 5.04 -0.28
C SER A 57 7.64 4.45 1.00
N ALA A 58 8.47 4.38 2.04
CA ALA A 58 8.04 4.15 3.41
C ALA A 58 9.00 4.94 4.29
N PHE A 59 8.59 6.14 4.71
CA PHE A 59 9.38 6.97 5.60
C PHE A 59 9.02 6.64 7.05
N GLY A 60 10.05 6.45 7.88
CA GLY A 60 9.95 6.45 9.34
C GLY A 60 10.96 7.45 9.87
N HIS A 61 10.51 8.41 10.69
CA HIS A 61 11.41 9.15 11.55
C HIS A 61 11.79 8.21 12.70
N TYR A 62 13.10 7.99 12.89
CA TYR A 62 13.66 7.33 14.08
C TYR A 62 13.54 8.26 15.28
#